data_AF-A0A846HQ00-F1
#
_entry.id   AF-A0A846HQ00-F1
#
_cell.length_a   1.000
_cell.length_b   1.000
_cell.length_c   1.000
_cell.angle_alpha   90.00
_cell.angle_beta   90.00
_cell.angle_gamma   90.00
#
_symmetry.space_group_name_H-M   'P 1'
#
loop_
_entity.id
_entity.type
_entity.pdbx_description
1 polymer ?
#
loop_
_entity_poly.entity_id
_entity_poly.type
_entity_poly.pdbx_seq_one_letter_code
_entity_poly.pdbx_strand_id
1 'polypeptide(L)' 'MRNTQLADPDDDFVLELAVAASCRYIVTHNLRDFRGVERWGVEPIPPGLLLRQLETMI' A
#
# COMPACT_ATOMS: atom_id res chain seq x y z
N MET A 1 -11.11 -2.48 -10.44
CA MET A 1 -11.34 -3.93 -10.43
C MET A 1 -12.58 -4.21 -9.57
N ARG A 2 -13.78 -4.40 -10.12
CA ARG A 2 -14.97 -4.64 -9.26
C ARG A 2 -15.07 -6.10 -8.82
N ASN A 3 -14.19 -6.52 -7.92
CA ASN A 3 -14.31 -7.73 -7.11
C ASN A 3 -13.48 -7.47 -5.85
N THR A 4 -14.12 -7.40 -4.68
CA THR A 4 -13.49 -6.92 -3.44
C THR A 4 -12.27 -7.80 -3.10
N GLN A 5 -11.07 -7.20 -3.09
CA GLN A 5 -9.81 -7.93 -2.95
C GLN A 5 -9.27 -7.93 -1.53
N LEU A 6 -9.68 -6.95 -0.73
CA LEU A 6 -9.35 -6.77 0.67
C LEU A 6 -10.59 -6.94 1.55
N ALA A 7 -10.35 -7.07 2.85
CA ALA A 7 -11.41 -7.27 3.83
C ALA A 7 -12.28 -6.01 4.01
N ASP A 8 -11.69 -4.82 3.84
CA ASP A 8 -12.37 -3.53 3.88
C ASP A 8 -12.57 -2.97 2.46
N PRO A 9 -13.82 -2.67 2.03
CA PRO A 9 -14.09 -2.08 0.72
C PRO A 9 -13.41 -0.74 0.49
N ASP A 10 -13.13 0.04 1.53
CA ASP A 10 -12.45 1.34 1.40
C ASP A 10 -10.95 1.13 1.08
N ASP A 11 -10.34 0.06 1.60
CA ASP A 11 -8.94 -0.28 1.33
C ASP A 11 -8.72 -0.76 -0.12
N ASP A 12 -9.74 -1.37 -0.73
CA ASP A 12 -9.68 -1.76 -2.14
C ASP A 12 -9.50 -0.56 -3.07
N PHE A 13 -10.17 0.56 -2.78
CA PHE A 13 -9.99 1.79 -3.57
C PHE A 13 -8.55 2.32 -3.46
N VAL A 14 -7.95 2.27 -2.26
CA VAL A 14 -6.56 2.68 -2.03
C VAL A 14 -5.59 1.80 -2.81
N LEU A 15 -5.79 0.47 -2.80
CA LEU A 15 -4.98 -0.46 -3.57
C LEU A 15 -5.12 -0.22 -5.09
N GLU A 16 -6.35 -0.07 -5.58
CA GLU A 16 -6.61 0.19 -7.00
C GLU A 16 -5.90 1.45 -7.47
N LEU A 17 -5.96 2.52 -6.69
CA LEU A 17 -5.29 3.77 -7.00
C LEU A 17 -3.76 3.61 -7.02
N ALA A 18 -3.19 2.93 -6.02
CA ALA A 18 -1.75 2.68 -5.94
C ALA A 18 -1.25 1.88 -7.15
N VAL A 19 -1.98 0.85 -7.57
CA VAL A 19 -1.65 0.05 -8.77
C VAL A 19 -1.78 0.91 -10.03
N ALA A 20 -2.88 1.65 -10.20
CA ALA A 20 -3.11 2.49 -11.37
C ALA A 20 -2.05 3.59 -11.52
N ALA A 21 -1.59 4.15 -10.40
CA ALA A 21 -0.54 5.17 -10.36
C ALA A 21 0.88 4.59 -10.40
N SER A 22 1.05 3.26 -10.48
CA SER A 22 2.35 2.59 -10.40
C SER A 22 3.16 2.97 -9.14
N CYS A 23 2.46 3.13 -8.02
CA CYS A 23 3.08 3.42 -6.74
C CYS A 23 3.86 2.20 -6.24
N ARG A 24 5.04 2.44 -5.68
CA ARG A 24 5.82 1.38 -5.02
C ARG A 24 5.24 0.99 -3.66
N TYR A 25 4.68 1.97 -2.93
CA TYR A 25 4.27 1.79 -1.55
C TYR A 25 2.85 2.29 -1.27
N ILE A 26 2.15 1.60 -0.37
CA ILE A 26 1.03 2.15 0.40
C ILE A 26 1.55 2.44 1.80
N VAL A 27 1.45 3.67 2.27
CA VAL A 27 2.01 4.09 3.57
C VAL A 27 0.86 4.15 4.57
N THR A 28 0.83 3.23 5.52
CA THR A 28 -0.32 3.07 6.44
C THR A 28 0.07 2.46 7.78
N HIS A 29 -0.68 2.78 8.83
CA HIS A 29 -0.63 2.04 10.09
C HIS A 29 -1.42 0.72 10.04
N ASN A 30 -2.35 0.59 9.08
CA ASN A 30 -3.24 -0.56 8.95
C ASN A 30 -2.63 -1.70 8.10
N LEU A 31 -1.43 -2.15 8.46
CA LEU A 31 -0.70 -3.16 7.66
C LEU A 31 -1.45 -4.49 7.53
N ARG A 32 -2.34 -4.81 8.47
CA ARG A 32 -3.09 -6.06 8.47
C ARG A 32 -4.00 -6.18 7.26
N ASP A 33 -4.65 -5.09 6.90
CA ASP A 33 -5.73 -5.11 5.91
C ASP A 33 -5.18 -5.05 4.48
N PHE A 34 -3.92 -4.63 4.33
CA PHE A 34 -3.18 -4.67 3.07
C PHE A 34 -2.27 -5.90 2.92
N ARG A 35 -2.40 -6.95 3.73
CA ARG A 35 -1.56 -8.15 3.57
C ARG A 35 -1.77 -8.81 2.21
N GLY A 36 -0.67 -9.13 1.51
CA GLY A 36 -0.72 -9.86 0.25
C GLY A 36 -0.95 -8.98 -0.97
N VAL A 37 -0.95 -7.64 -0.81
CA VAL A 37 -1.04 -6.69 -1.95
C VAL A 37 0.26 -6.63 -2.75
N GLU A 38 1.35 -7.21 -2.25
CA GLU A 38 2.64 -7.35 -2.93
C GLU A 38 2.51 -8.11 -4.26
N ARG A 39 1.48 -8.98 -4.38
CA ARG A 39 1.13 -9.67 -5.64
C ARG A 39 0.78 -8.70 -6.78
N TRP A 40 0.42 -7.45 -6.45
CA TRP A 40 0.11 -6.38 -7.38
C TRP A 40 1.27 -5.40 -7.59
N GLY A 41 2.46 -5.69 -7.05
CA GLY A 41 3.64 -4.84 -7.16
C GLY A 41 3.65 -3.64 -6.21
N VAL A 42 2.76 -3.61 -5.22
CA VAL A 42 2.66 -2.55 -4.21
C VAL A 42 3.02 -3.13 -2.84
N GLU A 43 3.86 -2.44 -2.06
CA GLU A 43 4.25 -2.89 -0.73
C GLU A 43 3.64 -1.98 0.37
N PRO A 44 2.89 -2.53 1.34
CA PRO A 44 2.39 -1.75 2.45
C PRO A 44 3.48 -1.53 3.50
N ILE A 45 3.79 -0.28 3.83
CA ILE A 45 4.84 0.09 4.80
C ILE A 45 4.31 1.00 5.91
N PRO A 46 4.86 0.92 7.13
CA PRO A 46 4.51 1.87 8.18
C PRO A 46 5.14 3.25 7.89
N PRO A 47 4.50 4.38 8.29
CA PRO A 47 5.02 5.72 8.05
C PRO A 47 6.47 5.93 8.53
N GLY A 48 6.84 5.35 9.67
CA GLY A 48 8.20 5.45 10.20
C GLY A 48 9.27 4.80 9.30
N LEU A 49 8.92 3.78 8.51
CA LEU A 49 9.85 3.20 7.55
C LEU A 49 10.09 4.15 6.37
N LEU A 50 9.03 4.79 5.86
CA LEU A 50 9.17 5.78 4.79
C LEU A 50 10.08 6.93 5.22
N LEU A 51 9.88 7.47 6.43
CA LEU A 51 10.72 8.56 6.95
C LEU A 51 12.20 8.18 6.97
N ARG A 52 12.53 6.99 7.50
CA ARG A 52 13.91 6.49 7.53
C ARG A 52 14.51 6.30 6.12
N GLN A 53 13.71 5.83 5.18
CA GLN A 53 14.14 5.68 3.78
C GLN A 53 14.46 7.04 3.16
N LEU A 54 13.59 8.04 3.37
CA LEU A 54 13.81 9.40 2.88
C LEU A 54 15.05 10.05 3.53
N GLU A 55 15.27 9.85 4.83
CA GLU A 55 16.48 10.32 5.53
C GLU A 55 17.77 9.72 4.95
N THR A 56 17.72 8.46 4.49
CA THR A 56 18.90 7.77 3.92
C THR A 56 19.15 8.16 2.45
N MET A 57 18.18 8.81 1.80
CA MET A 57 18.27 9.26 0.40
C MET A 57 18.88 10.66 0.24
N ILE A 58 19.15 11.35 1.35
CA ILE A 58 19.70 12.71 1.42
C ILE A 58 21.15 12.62 1.90
#